data_AF-A0A9D1TY06-F1
#
_entry.id   AF-A0A9D1TY06-F1
#
_cell.length_a   1.000
_cell.length_b   1.000
_cell.length_c   1.000
_cell.angle_alpha   90.00
_cell.angle_beta   90.00
_cell.angle_gamma   90.00
#
_symmetry.space_group_name_H-M   'P 1'
#
loop_
_entity.id
_entity.type
_entity.pdbx_description
1 polymer ?
#
loop_
_entity_poly.entity_id
_entity_poly.type
_entity_poly.pdbx_seq_one_letter_code
_entity_poly.pdbx_strand_id
1 'polypeptide(L)'
;MESYTALLRSIPASCAEWEELEVEHLAAEKVAVLIREGFIALSPQNFNSLKEHFPPAHLALLERHAAEFDERITEFALDAEDVRMLMRSEVLSFTQKRDLMGEVDEALIVGQKDTCRQVGGLLYAHEDHGPLSVTLLEALLRHASNVEQRITLLLNHWDCIKTGYDITLLLLACGSPYNEVTEKGKHPKIPNTPYNKALAEKLETEGYISSKSPKGEEIRINTRRR
;
A
#
# COMPACT_ATOMS: atom_id res chain seq x y z
N MET A 1 -6.11 29.61 22.85
CA MET A 1 -6.65 28.79 21.75
C MET A 1 -8.17 28.86 21.67
N GLU A 2 -8.91 28.71 22.77
CA GLU A 2 -10.39 28.81 22.77
C GLU A 2 -10.93 30.11 22.16
N SER A 3 -10.32 31.26 22.48
CA SER A 3 -10.73 32.55 21.90
C SER A 3 -10.53 32.63 20.37
N TYR A 4 -9.50 31.94 19.85
CA TYR A 4 -9.23 31.90 18.42
C TYR A 4 -10.23 31.01 17.69
N THR A 5 -10.53 29.83 18.25
CA THR A 5 -11.57 28.94 17.73
C THR A 5 -12.96 29.60 17.78
N ALA A 6 -13.29 30.31 18.85
CA ALA A 6 -14.56 31.04 18.96
C ALA A 6 -14.69 32.15 17.90
N LEU A 7 -13.60 32.86 17.61
CA LEU A 7 -13.57 33.86 16.55
C LEU A 7 -13.78 33.22 15.18
N LEU A 8 -13.10 32.12 14.86
CA LEU A 8 -13.29 31.40 13.60
C LEU A 8 -14.74 30.94 13.43
N ARG A 9 -15.35 30.36 14.48
CA ARG A 9 -16.75 29.91 14.44
C ARG A 9 -17.78 31.02 14.28
N SER A 10 -17.39 32.29 14.48
CA SER A 10 -18.26 33.44 14.21
C SER A 10 -18.26 33.86 12.73
N ILE A 11 -17.29 33.37 11.94
CA ILE A 11 -17.22 33.63 10.50
C ILE A 11 -18.28 32.76 9.80
N PRO A 12 -19.13 33.33 8.94
CA PRO A 12 -20.10 32.56 8.17
C PRO A 12 -19.41 31.47 7.33
N ALA A 13 -20.05 30.30 7.21
CA ALA A 13 -19.52 29.19 6.41
C ALA A 13 -19.31 29.57 4.93
N SER A 14 -20.09 30.52 4.39
CA SER A 14 -19.92 31.08 3.06
C SER A 14 -18.61 31.86 2.85
N CYS A 15 -17.86 32.11 3.93
CA CYS A 15 -16.57 32.77 3.94
C CYS A 15 -15.45 31.86 4.46
N ALA A 16 -15.73 30.56 4.64
CA ALA A 16 -14.73 29.52 4.86
C ALA A 16 -14.11 29.07 3.53
N GLU A 17 -13.16 28.13 3.55
CA GLU A 17 -12.47 27.63 2.35
C GLU A 17 -11.63 28.70 1.63
N TRP A 18 -10.64 29.24 2.33
CA TRP A 18 -9.68 30.15 1.72
C TRP A 18 -8.78 29.40 0.74
N GLU A 19 -8.89 29.72 -0.54
CA GLU A 19 -8.14 29.11 -1.65
C GLU A 19 -6.64 29.39 -1.60
N GLU A 20 -6.29 30.58 -1.10
CA GLU A 20 -4.91 31.03 -0.93
C GLU A 20 -4.78 31.65 0.47
N LEU A 21 -4.06 30.96 1.35
CA LEU A 21 -3.76 31.44 2.69
C LEU A 21 -2.24 31.47 2.91
N GLU A 22 -1.71 32.66 3.21
CA GLU A 22 -0.33 32.82 3.66
C GLU A 22 -0.18 32.31 5.11
N VAL A 23 0.22 31.05 5.25
CA VAL A 23 0.37 30.40 6.57
C VAL A 23 1.73 30.64 7.23
N GLU A 24 2.72 31.15 6.49
CA GLU A 24 4.15 31.24 6.86
C GLU A 24 4.41 31.91 8.23
N HIS A 25 3.58 32.89 8.57
CA HIS A 25 3.72 33.69 9.80
C HIS A 25 2.78 33.24 10.93
N LEU A 26 2.02 32.16 10.72
CA LEU A 26 1.11 31.61 11.72
C LEU A 26 1.84 30.66 12.66
N ALA A 27 1.37 30.59 13.91
CA ALA A 27 1.79 29.54 14.83
C ALA A 27 1.17 28.20 14.41
N ALA A 28 1.91 27.10 14.56
CA ALA A 28 1.48 25.77 14.14
C ALA A 28 0.11 25.37 14.76
N GLU A 29 -0.16 25.75 16.00
CA GLU A 29 -1.43 25.47 16.67
C GLU A 29 -2.60 26.18 16.01
N LYS A 30 -2.39 27.38 15.44
CA LYS A 30 -3.43 28.10 14.70
C LYS A 30 -3.70 27.43 13.35
N VAL A 31 -2.65 27.01 12.64
CA VAL A 31 -2.78 26.26 11.39
C VAL A 31 -3.58 24.97 11.62
N ALA A 32 -3.26 24.22 12.67
CA ALA A 32 -4.01 23.02 13.03
C ALA A 32 -5.50 23.30 13.31
N VAL A 33 -5.83 24.42 13.97
CA VAL A 33 -7.23 24.83 14.17
C VAL A 33 -7.89 25.19 12.85
N LEU A 34 -7.22 25.93 11.96
CA LEU A 34 -7.78 26.33 10.67
C LEU A 34 -8.13 25.11 9.80
N ILE A 35 -7.24 24.11 9.74
CA ILE A 35 -7.50 22.84 9.04
C ILE A 35 -8.69 22.13 9.68
N ARG A 36 -8.67 21.92 11.00
CA ARG A 36 -9.73 21.18 11.70
C ARG A 36 -11.10 21.82 11.50
N GLU A 37 -11.19 23.14 11.60
CA GLU A 37 -12.45 23.87 11.45
C GLU A 37 -12.84 24.06 9.95
N GLY A 38 -12.00 23.67 8.99
CA GLY A 38 -12.32 23.70 7.55
C GLY A 38 -12.15 25.06 6.87
N PHE A 39 -11.30 25.94 7.41
CA PHE A 39 -11.08 27.27 6.83
C PHE A 39 -10.07 27.29 5.69
N ILE A 40 -9.27 26.23 5.52
CA ILE A 40 -8.30 26.10 4.44
C ILE A 40 -8.91 25.20 3.38
N ALA A 41 -9.09 25.73 2.17
CA ALA A 41 -9.54 24.95 1.03
C ALA A 41 -8.47 23.93 0.63
N LEU A 42 -8.90 22.76 0.15
CA LEU A 42 -7.98 21.84 -0.49
C LEU A 42 -7.58 22.44 -1.85
N SER A 43 -6.37 22.96 -1.97
CA SER A 43 -5.83 23.51 -3.23
C SER A 43 -4.34 23.16 -3.32
N PRO A 44 -3.77 23.02 -4.54
CA PRO A 44 -2.33 22.78 -4.69
C PRO A 44 -1.46 23.84 -4.00
N GLN A 45 -1.91 25.10 -4.00
CA GLN A 45 -1.25 26.23 -3.36
C GLN A 45 -1.20 26.05 -1.84
N ASN A 46 -2.35 25.82 -1.20
CA ASN A 46 -2.41 25.60 0.24
C ASN A 46 -1.69 24.32 0.65
N PHE A 47 -1.81 23.25 -0.14
CA PHE A 47 -1.11 21.99 0.08
C PHE A 47 0.40 22.20 0.09
N ASN A 48 0.95 22.87 -0.94
CA ASN A 48 2.38 23.12 -1.05
C ASN A 48 2.88 24.05 0.07
N SER A 49 2.14 25.11 0.40
CA SER A 49 2.50 26.02 1.48
C SER A 49 2.52 25.31 2.85
N LEU A 50 1.52 24.47 3.14
CA LEU A 50 1.52 23.65 4.35
C LEU A 50 2.66 22.63 4.37
N LYS A 51 2.98 22.03 3.21
CA LYS A 51 4.07 21.07 3.07
C LYS A 51 5.43 21.72 3.29
N GLU A 52 5.60 22.96 2.85
CA GLU A 52 6.86 23.72 3.00
C GLU A 52 7.05 24.24 4.44
N HIS A 53 6.00 24.81 5.05
CA HIS A 53 6.13 25.55 6.31
C HIS A 53 5.67 24.77 7.55
N PHE A 54 4.77 23.80 7.39
CA PHE A 54 4.18 23.05 8.51
C PHE A 54 4.03 21.54 8.26
N PRO A 55 5.03 20.79 7.73
CA PRO A 55 4.89 19.34 7.63
C PRO A 55 4.59 18.70 9.01
N PRO A 56 3.61 17.78 9.13
CA PRO A 56 2.84 17.11 8.08
C PRO A 56 1.41 17.68 7.85
N ALA A 57 1.18 18.98 8.11
CA ALA A 57 -0.15 19.59 8.07
C ALA A 57 -0.84 19.51 6.69
N HIS A 58 -0.09 19.41 5.60
CA HIS A 58 -0.63 19.18 4.26
C HIS A 58 -1.38 17.85 4.15
N LEU A 59 -0.98 16.83 4.90
CA LEU A 59 -1.69 15.55 4.97
C LEU A 59 -2.96 15.66 5.81
N ALA A 60 -2.92 16.43 6.91
CA ALA A 60 -4.11 16.72 7.70
C ALA A 60 -5.17 17.49 6.87
N LEU A 61 -4.73 18.33 5.93
CA LEU A 61 -5.62 18.98 4.97
C LEU A 61 -6.28 17.95 4.04
N LEU A 62 -5.52 17.00 3.48
CA LEU A 62 -6.09 15.90 2.67
C LEU A 62 -7.10 15.07 3.46
N GLU A 63 -6.78 14.70 4.70
CA GLU A 63 -7.68 13.93 5.57
C GLU A 63 -8.95 14.71 5.94
N ARG A 64 -8.84 16.02 6.16
CA ARG A 64 -10.00 16.89 6.44
C ARG A 64 -11.00 16.90 5.28
N HIS A 65 -10.48 16.83 4.07
CA HIS A 65 -11.21 16.84 2.80
C HIS A 65 -11.24 15.45 2.17
N ALA A 66 -11.23 14.38 3.00
CA ALA A 66 -11.19 13.01 2.51
C ALA A 66 -12.32 12.67 1.53
N ALA A 67 -13.46 13.36 1.59
CA ALA A 67 -14.57 13.15 0.64
C ALA A 67 -14.20 13.53 -0.82
N GLU A 68 -13.24 14.43 -1.01
CA GLU A 68 -12.74 14.88 -2.33
C GLU A 68 -11.43 14.18 -2.73
N PHE A 69 -10.91 13.29 -1.87
CA PHE A 69 -9.57 12.73 -2.03
C PHE A 69 -9.40 12.02 -3.39
N ASP A 70 -10.34 11.15 -3.74
CA ASP A 70 -10.23 10.31 -4.95
C ASP A 70 -10.25 11.14 -6.24
N GLU A 71 -10.98 12.26 -6.25
CA GLU A 71 -11.11 13.13 -7.41
C GLU A 71 -9.87 13.99 -7.63
N ARG A 72 -9.11 14.26 -6.57
CA ARG A 72 -8.11 15.33 -6.54
C ARG A 72 -6.70 14.88 -6.20
N ILE A 73 -6.49 13.62 -5.80
CA ILE A 73 -5.18 13.14 -5.33
C ILE A 73 -4.06 13.35 -6.34
N THR A 74 -4.37 13.30 -7.63
CA THR A 74 -3.42 13.53 -8.73
C THR A 74 -2.98 14.98 -8.90
N GLU A 75 -3.67 15.94 -8.26
CA GLU A 75 -3.30 17.35 -8.24
C GLU A 75 -2.09 17.63 -7.32
N PHE A 76 -1.76 16.69 -6.41
CA PHE A 76 -0.78 16.91 -5.35
C PHE A 76 0.51 16.12 -5.58
N ALA A 77 1.64 16.81 -5.45
CA ALA A 77 2.96 16.20 -5.54
C ALA A 77 3.33 15.48 -4.22
N LEU A 78 2.99 14.19 -4.16
CA LEU A 78 3.33 13.32 -3.03
C LEU A 78 4.75 12.78 -3.16
N ASP A 79 5.44 12.70 -2.03
CA ASP A 79 6.69 11.96 -1.92
C ASP A 79 6.50 10.65 -1.13
N ALA A 80 7.57 9.89 -0.96
CA ALA A 80 7.51 8.57 -0.33
C ALA A 80 7.10 8.63 1.15
N GLU A 81 7.42 9.72 1.86
CA GLU A 81 7.01 9.92 3.25
C GLU A 81 5.52 10.25 3.34
N ASP A 82 5.01 11.07 2.43
CA ASP A 82 3.57 11.35 2.32
C ASP A 82 2.76 10.08 2.09
N VAL A 83 3.16 9.28 1.10
CA VAL A 83 2.50 8.00 0.80
C VAL A 83 2.55 7.09 2.03
N ARG A 84 3.70 7.01 2.72
CA ARG A 84 3.82 6.22 3.96
C ARG A 84 2.85 6.68 5.04
N MET A 85 2.68 7.99 5.23
CA MET A 85 1.78 8.54 6.23
C MET A 85 0.31 8.33 5.86
N LEU A 86 -0.07 8.58 4.61
CA LEU A 86 -1.43 8.38 4.11
C LEU A 86 -1.87 6.91 4.19
N MET A 87 -0.97 5.95 3.91
CA MET A 87 -1.26 4.52 4.09
C MET A 87 -1.57 4.15 5.56
N ARG A 88 -1.03 4.91 6.54
CA ARG A 88 -1.31 4.74 7.98
C ARG A 88 -2.53 5.51 8.46
N SER A 89 -3.07 6.42 7.66
CA SER A 89 -4.20 7.26 8.05
C SER A 89 -5.36 6.39 8.55
N GLU A 90 -5.93 6.75 9.70
CA GLU A 90 -7.18 6.15 10.18
C GLU A 90 -8.41 6.84 9.58
N VAL A 91 -8.20 7.97 8.90
CA VAL A 91 -9.26 8.77 8.26
C VAL A 91 -9.56 8.23 6.86
N LEU A 92 -8.53 7.94 6.07
CA LEU A 92 -8.72 7.39 4.73
C LEU A 92 -9.24 5.96 4.77
N SER A 93 -10.28 5.69 4.00
CA SER A 93 -10.83 4.35 3.84
C SER A 93 -9.88 3.42 3.09
N PHE A 94 -10.16 2.12 3.13
CA PHE A 94 -9.41 1.14 2.34
C PHE A 94 -9.44 1.46 0.84
N THR A 95 -10.62 1.80 0.29
CA THR A 95 -10.79 2.13 -1.13
C THR A 95 -9.91 3.30 -1.53
N GLN A 96 -9.89 4.37 -0.73
CA GLN A 96 -9.08 5.56 -1.01
C GLN A 96 -7.58 5.26 -0.96
N LYS A 97 -7.15 4.42 -0.02
CA LYS A 97 -5.76 3.94 0.02
C LYS A 97 -5.44 3.07 -1.19
N ARG A 98 -6.41 2.29 -1.67
CA ARG A 98 -6.25 1.45 -2.86
C ARG A 98 -6.14 2.28 -4.13
N ASP A 99 -6.91 3.35 -4.24
CA ASP A 99 -6.86 4.29 -5.35
C ASP A 99 -5.55 5.09 -5.31
N LEU A 100 -5.12 5.54 -4.12
CA LEU A 100 -3.81 6.16 -3.92
C LEU A 100 -2.68 5.26 -4.45
N MET A 101 -2.72 3.95 -4.21
CA MET A 101 -1.71 3.01 -4.74
C MET A 101 -1.70 2.95 -6.27
N GLY A 102 -2.84 3.19 -6.92
CA GLY A 102 -2.97 3.19 -8.38
C GLY A 102 -2.49 4.50 -9.03
N GLU A 103 -2.60 5.62 -8.31
CA GLU A 103 -2.29 6.96 -8.83
C GLU A 103 -0.83 7.39 -8.60
N VAL A 104 -0.17 6.89 -7.54
CA VAL A 104 1.22 7.26 -7.24
C VAL A 104 2.23 6.44 -8.03
N ASP A 105 3.41 7.03 -8.26
CA ASP A 105 4.55 6.26 -8.76
C ASP A 105 4.87 5.13 -7.77
N GLU A 106 4.83 3.90 -8.29
CA GLU A 106 5.10 2.68 -7.54
C GLU A 106 6.45 2.73 -6.81
N ALA A 107 7.43 3.47 -7.34
CA ALA A 107 8.73 3.69 -6.69
C ALA A 107 8.61 4.32 -5.29
N LEU A 108 7.57 5.13 -5.05
CA LEU A 108 7.29 5.73 -3.74
C LEU A 108 6.87 4.68 -2.70
N ILE A 109 6.32 3.54 -3.13
CA ILE A 109 5.94 2.42 -2.27
C ILE A 109 7.11 1.43 -2.14
N VAL A 110 7.64 0.97 -3.29
CA VAL A 110 8.65 -0.10 -3.36
C VAL A 110 9.98 0.33 -2.74
N GLY A 111 10.30 1.63 -2.78
CA GLY A 111 11.53 2.17 -2.18
C GLY A 111 11.57 2.10 -0.66
N GLN A 112 10.45 1.84 0.02
CA GLN A 112 10.36 1.85 1.47
C GLN A 112 9.83 0.52 2.04
N LYS A 113 10.71 -0.22 2.73
CA LYS A 113 10.37 -1.50 3.38
C LYS A 113 9.14 -1.41 4.29
N ASP A 114 9.05 -0.36 5.09
CA ASP A 114 7.93 -0.22 6.03
C ASP A 114 6.62 0.09 5.30
N THR A 115 6.65 0.86 4.21
CA THR A 115 5.48 1.13 3.36
C THR A 115 5.02 -0.15 2.68
N CYS A 116 5.95 -0.94 2.10
CA CYS A 116 5.63 -2.26 1.54
C CYS A 116 4.97 -3.19 2.57
N ARG A 117 5.50 -3.25 3.80
CA ARG A 117 4.91 -4.07 4.86
C ARG A 117 3.49 -3.64 5.20
N GLN A 118 3.24 -2.33 5.28
CA GLN A 118 1.93 -1.78 5.59
C GLN A 118 0.93 -2.04 4.47
N VAL A 119 1.31 -1.75 3.23
CA VAL A 119 0.49 -2.02 2.04
C VAL A 119 0.16 -3.51 1.96
N GLY A 120 1.15 -4.39 2.09
CA GLY A 120 0.90 -5.83 2.10
C GLY A 120 0.00 -6.27 3.27
N GLY A 121 0.10 -5.62 4.43
CA GLY A 121 -0.80 -5.82 5.58
C GLY A 121 -2.23 -5.45 5.26
N LEU A 122 -2.41 -4.27 4.67
CA LEU A 122 -3.71 -3.73 4.28
C LEU A 122 -4.39 -4.64 3.24
N LEU A 123 -3.70 -4.99 2.15
CA LEU A 123 -4.26 -5.86 1.11
C LEU A 123 -4.64 -7.24 1.65
N TYR A 124 -3.81 -7.82 2.51
CA TYR A 124 -4.10 -9.12 3.13
C TYR A 124 -5.31 -9.05 4.06
N ALA A 125 -5.42 -8.01 4.89
CA ALA A 125 -6.52 -7.86 5.85
C ALA A 125 -7.89 -7.64 5.16
N HIS A 126 -7.88 -7.08 3.96
CA HIS A 126 -9.07 -6.81 3.17
C HIS A 126 -9.36 -7.85 2.09
N GLU A 127 -8.58 -8.95 2.05
CA GLU A 127 -8.68 -9.99 1.01
C GLU A 127 -8.69 -9.38 -0.41
N ASP A 128 -7.82 -8.38 -0.64
CA ASP A 128 -7.80 -7.67 -1.93
C ASP A 128 -7.36 -8.61 -3.06
N HIS A 129 -8.09 -8.51 -4.18
CA HIS A 129 -7.79 -9.21 -5.43
C HIS A 129 -7.59 -8.23 -6.59
N GLY A 130 -7.49 -6.93 -6.30
CA GLY A 130 -7.29 -5.91 -7.32
C GLY A 130 -5.97 -6.10 -8.08
N PRO A 131 -5.85 -5.51 -9.27
CA PRO A 131 -4.64 -5.62 -10.08
C PRO A 131 -3.44 -5.01 -9.36
N LEU A 132 -2.28 -5.66 -9.50
CA LEU A 132 -0.96 -5.16 -9.11
C LEU A 132 0.02 -5.40 -10.24
N SER A 133 1.10 -4.61 -10.29
CA SER A 133 2.25 -4.96 -11.10
C SER A 133 3.02 -6.13 -10.45
N VAL A 134 3.78 -6.87 -11.25
CA VAL A 134 4.68 -7.91 -10.75
C VAL A 134 5.75 -7.31 -9.82
N THR A 135 6.24 -6.11 -10.14
CA THR A 135 7.25 -5.39 -9.35
C THR A 135 6.73 -5.04 -7.95
N LEU A 136 5.51 -4.50 -7.87
CA LEU A 136 4.89 -4.15 -6.60
C LEU A 136 4.66 -5.41 -5.78
N LEU A 137 4.05 -6.43 -6.39
CA LEU A 137 3.81 -7.71 -5.71
C LEU A 137 5.12 -8.29 -5.17
N GLU A 138 6.19 -8.32 -5.97
CA GLU A 138 7.50 -8.79 -5.55
C GLU A 138 8.03 -8.06 -4.30
N ALA A 139 7.93 -6.73 -4.27
CA ALA A 139 8.33 -5.92 -3.12
C ALA A 139 7.48 -6.20 -1.87
N LEU A 140 6.16 -6.35 -2.03
CA LEU A 140 5.26 -6.71 -0.94
C LEU A 140 5.61 -8.09 -0.35
N LEU A 141 5.89 -9.08 -1.20
CA LEU A 141 6.26 -10.43 -0.77
C LEU A 141 7.55 -10.44 0.06
N ARG A 142 8.57 -9.70 -0.37
CA ARG A 142 9.86 -9.58 0.36
C ARG A 142 9.70 -9.01 1.76
N HIS A 143 8.68 -8.18 1.98
CA HIS A 143 8.51 -7.41 3.21
C HIS A 143 7.29 -7.82 4.04
N ALA A 144 6.52 -8.81 3.57
CA ALA A 144 5.42 -9.43 4.29
C ALA A 144 5.83 -9.88 5.70
N SER A 145 4.93 -9.69 6.66
CA SER A 145 5.18 -9.86 8.09
C SER A 145 5.37 -11.33 8.49
N ASN A 146 4.73 -12.25 7.77
CA ASN A 146 4.85 -13.69 8.00
C ASN A 146 4.63 -14.48 6.70
N VAL A 147 4.85 -15.79 6.77
CA VAL A 147 4.77 -16.70 5.61
C VAL A 147 3.34 -16.84 5.08
N GLU A 148 2.35 -16.92 5.96
CA GLU A 148 0.95 -17.03 5.54
C GLU A 148 0.52 -15.81 4.74
N GLN A 149 0.73 -14.61 5.27
CA GLN A 149 0.46 -13.36 4.58
C GLN A 149 1.15 -13.33 3.21
N ARG A 150 2.42 -13.73 3.16
CA ARG A 150 3.20 -13.73 1.93
C ARG A 150 2.58 -14.63 0.85
N ILE A 151 2.28 -15.88 1.20
CA ILE A 151 1.73 -16.82 0.21
C ILE A 151 0.30 -16.46 -0.17
N THR A 152 -0.50 -15.98 0.77
CA THR A 152 -1.85 -15.49 0.48
C THR A 152 -1.82 -14.27 -0.46
N LEU A 153 -0.92 -13.30 -0.26
CA LEU A 153 -0.76 -12.18 -1.19
C LEU A 153 -0.38 -12.65 -2.60
N LEU A 154 0.56 -13.59 -2.72
CA LEU A 154 0.93 -14.17 -4.02
C LEU A 154 -0.28 -14.82 -4.71
N LEU A 155 -1.09 -15.56 -3.95
CA LEU A 155 -2.28 -16.23 -4.49
C LEU A 155 -3.37 -15.25 -4.88
N ASN A 156 -3.64 -14.24 -4.05
CA ASN A 156 -4.70 -13.26 -4.28
C ASN A 156 -4.45 -12.40 -5.52
N HIS A 157 -3.19 -12.10 -5.81
CA HIS A 157 -2.78 -11.28 -6.95
C HIS A 157 -2.12 -12.08 -8.07
N TRP A 158 -2.39 -13.39 -8.14
CA TRP A 158 -1.78 -14.27 -9.15
C TRP A 158 -2.04 -13.81 -10.59
N ASP A 159 -3.15 -13.11 -10.83
CA ASP A 159 -3.55 -12.68 -12.17
C ASP A 159 -2.56 -11.70 -12.83
N CYS A 160 -1.65 -11.08 -12.06
CA CYS A 160 -0.58 -10.25 -12.62
C CYS A 160 0.54 -11.08 -13.28
N ILE A 161 0.65 -12.37 -12.98
CA ILE A 161 1.70 -13.27 -13.47
C ILE A 161 1.38 -13.67 -14.91
N LYS A 162 2.31 -13.40 -15.84
CA LYS A 162 2.12 -13.68 -17.27
C LYS A 162 3.08 -14.74 -17.80
N THR A 163 4.20 -14.95 -17.11
CA THR A 163 5.28 -15.82 -17.57
C THR A 163 5.83 -16.69 -16.44
N GLY A 164 6.51 -17.78 -16.80
CA GLY A 164 7.28 -18.56 -15.83
C GLY A 164 8.46 -17.78 -15.23
N TYR A 165 8.90 -16.69 -15.86
CA TYR A 165 9.88 -15.79 -15.28
C TYR A 165 9.28 -15.04 -14.07
N ASP A 166 8.05 -14.53 -14.20
CA ASP A 166 7.35 -13.87 -13.10
C ASP A 166 7.16 -14.81 -11.91
N ILE A 167 6.77 -16.07 -12.16
CA ILE A 167 6.66 -17.10 -11.11
C ILE A 167 8.02 -17.28 -10.41
N THR A 168 9.10 -17.35 -11.18
CA THR A 168 10.46 -17.51 -10.63
C THR A 168 10.82 -16.32 -9.74
N LEU A 169 10.59 -15.10 -10.22
CA LEU A 169 10.86 -13.86 -9.51
C LEU A 169 10.12 -13.81 -8.16
N LEU A 170 8.81 -14.11 -8.18
CA LEU A 170 7.96 -14.07 -6.99
C LEU A 170 8.31 -15.19 -5.99
N LEU A 171 8.67 -16.39 -6.46
CA LEU A 171 9.14 -17.47 -5.57
C LEU A 171 10.49 -17.13 -4.92
N LEU A 172 11.38 -16.44 -5.62
CA LEU A 172 12.62 -15.92 -5.03
C LEU A 172 12.32 -14.88 -3.94
N ALA A 173 11.38 -13.96 -4.20
CA ALA A 173 10.91 -12.98 -3.21
C ALA A 173 10.27 -13.63 -1.98
N CYS A 174 9.68 -14.83 -2.14
CA CYS A 174 9.12 -15.60 -1.04
C CYS A 174 10.16 -16.17 -0.05
N GLY A 175 11.42 -16.27 -0.45
CA GLY A 175 12.51 -16.82 0.35
C GLY A 175 12.41 -18.34 0.56
N SER A 176 13.29 -18.91 1.37
CA SER A 176 13.27 -20.35 1.68
C SER A 176 12.02 -20.72 2.51
N PRO A 177 11.39 -21.88 2.26
CA PRO A 177 11.77 -22.92 1.27
C PRO A 177 11.21 -22.70 -0.15
N TYR A 178 10.51 -21.61 -0.41
CA TYR A 178 9.81 -21.37 -1.69
C TYR A 178 10.76 -21.07 -2.85
N ASN A 179 11.84 -20.35 -2.60
CA ASN A 179 12.86 -20.05 -3.60
C ASN A 179 13.52 -21.33 -4.19
N GLU A 180 13.60 -22.41 -3.41
CA GLU A 180 14.15 -23.70 -3.85
C GLU A 180 13.27 -24.38 -4.93
N VAL A 181 11.99 -24.00 -5.04
CA VAL A 181 11.07 -24.50 -6.09
C VAL A 181 11.51 -24.07 -7.49
N THR A 182 12.27 -22.97 -7.57
CA THR A 182 12.85 -22.48 -8.83
C THR A 182 14.00 -23.35 -9.33
N GLU A 183 14.55 -24.23 -8.48
CA GLU A 183 15.69 -25.07 -8.82
C GLU A 183 15.26 -26.39 -9.49
N LYS A 184 15.40 -26.43 -10.82
CA LYS A 184 15.07 -27.62 -11.63
C LYS A 184 15.82 -28.88 -11.18
N GLY A 185 15.09 -29.99 -11.09
CA GLY A 185 15.60 -31.30 -10.68
C GLY A 185 15.66 -31.52 -9.16
N LYS A 186 15.37 -30.52 -8.34
CA LYS A 186 15.23 -30.67 -6.88
C LYS A 186 13.80 -31.06 -6.48
N HIS A 187 13.69 -31.50 -5.23
CA HIS A 187 12.42 -31.85 -4.60
C HIS A 187 12.21 -31.08 -3.28
N PRO A 188 12.08 -29.74 -3.34
CA PRO A 188 11.91 -28.94 -2.15
C PRO A 188 10.62 -29.31 -1.42
N LYS A 189 10.64 -29.02 -0.13
CA LYS A 189 9.55 -29.34 0.79
C LYS A 189 9.04 -28.05 1.39
N ILE A 190 7.73 -27.86 1.31
CA ILE A 190 7.04 -26.73 1.95
C ILE A 190 6.06 -27.26 3.00
N PRO A 191 5.78 -26.53 4.09
CA PRO A 191 4.81 -26.97 5.10
C PRO A 191 3.42 -27.26 4.50
N ASN A 192 2.73 -28.28 5.00
CA ASN A 192 1.44 -28.72 4.49
C ASN A 192 0.24 -27.91 5.04
N THR A 193 0.26 -26.60 4.79
CA THR A 193 -0.80 -25.66 5.18
C THR A 193 -1.83 -25.45 4.06
N PRO A 194 -3.03 -24.92 4.35
CA PRO A 194 -4.03 -24.60 3.32
C PRO A 194 -3.48 -23.70 2.19
N TYR A 195 -2.77 -22.62 2.54
CA TYR A 195 -2.19 -21.69 1.56
C TYR A 195 -1.06 -22.33 0.74
N ASN A 196 -0.25 -23.22 1.32
CA ASN A 196 0.80 -23.91 0.57
C ASN A 196 0.25 -24.99 -0.36
N LYS A 197 -0.88 -25.64 0.01
CA LYS A 197 -1.60 -26.55 -0.90
C LYS A 197 -2.13 -25.78 -2.11
N ALA A 198 -2.74 -24.61 -1.88
CA ALA A 198 -3.24 -23.75 -2.95
C ALA A 198 -2.11 -23.27 -3.87
N LEU A 199 -0.96 -22.85 -3.31
CA LEU A 199 0.22 -22.50 -4.09
C LEU A 199 0.71 -23.68 -4.93
N ALA A 200 0.85 -24.86 -4.36
CA ALA A 200 1.30 -26.04 -5.09
C ALA A 200 0.33 -26.43 -6.22
N GLU A 201 -0.99 -26.30 -6.00
CA GLU A 201 -2.03 -26.50 -7.02
C GLU A 201 -1.87 -25.53 -8.19
N LYS A 202 -1.71 -24.24 -7.87
CA LYS A 202 -1.56 -23.18 -8.87
C LYS A 202 -0.30 -23.39 -9.70
N LEU A 203 0.83 -23.70 -9.06
CA LEU A 203 2.10 -23.99 -9.74
C LEU A 203 2.02 -25.21 -10.67
N GLU A 204 1.28 -26.26 -10.30
CA GLU A 204 1.08 -27.44 -11.15
C GLU A 204 0.18 -27.11 -12.33
N THR A 205 -0.89 -26.36 -12.10
CA THR A 205 -1.86 -25.93 -13.13
C THR A 205 -1.19 -25.05 -14.19
N GLU A 206 -0.34 -24.11 -13.79
CA GLU A 206 0.49 -23.29 -14.70
C GLU A 206 1.64 -24.09 -15.36
N GLY A 207 1.81 -25.36 -15.00
CA GLY A 207 2.89 -26.19 -15.49
C GLY A 207 4.29 -25.71 -15.06
N TYR A 208 4.40 -24.89 -14.01
CA TYR A 208 5.71 -24.47 -13.50
C TYR A 208 6.44 -25.65 -12.83
N ILE A 209 5.70 -26.50 -12.12
CA ILE A 209 6.19 -27.76 -11.56
C ILE A 209 5.65 -28.97 -12.34
N SER A 210 6.22 -30.15 -12.11
CA SER A 210 5.72 -31.40 -12.69
C SER A 210 4.57 -31.99 -11.91
N SER A 211 4.69 -32.01 -10.57
CA SER A 211 3.61 -32.46 -9.68
C SER A 211 3.86 -32.10 -8.23
N LYS A 212 2.85 -32.31 -7.39
CA LYS A 212 2.91 -32.15 -5.94
C LYS A 212 2.60 -33.47 -5.22
N SER A 213 3.25 -33.72 -4.09
CA SER A 213 3.05 -34.94 -3.29
C SER A 213 2.95 -34.60 -1.80
N PRO A 214 1.73 -34.35 -1.28
CA PRO A 214 1.51 -34.12 0.14
C PRO A 214 1.86 -35.37 0.96
N LYS A 215 2.64 -35.20 2.03
CA LYS A 215 3.03 -36.29 2.95
C LYS A 215 3.17 -35.77 4.38
N GLY A 216 2.19 -36.08 5.23
CA GLY A 216 2.19 -35.62 6.63
C GLY A 216 2.20 -34.10 6.69
N GLU A 217 3.16 -33.54 7.41
CA GLU A 217 3.32 -32.09 7.64
C GLU A 217 4.00 -31.34 6.47
N GLU A 218 4.39 -32.02 5.40
CA GLU A 218 5.10 -31.42 4.27
C GLU A 218 4.43 -31.73 2.93
N ILE A 219 4.60 -30.82 1.97
CA ILE A 219 4.30 -31.02 0.55
C ILE A 219 5.63 -31.11 -0.18
N ARG A 220 5.92 -32.26 -0.79
CA ARG A 220 7.05 -32.41 -1.69
C ARG A 220 6.66 -31.85 -3.05
N ILE A 221 7.43 -30.88 -3.54
CA ILE A 221 7.27 -30.28 -4.86
C ILE A 221 8.20 -31.00 -5.85
N ASN A 222 7.67 -31.53 -6.94
CA ASN A 222 8.46 -32.17 -7.98
C ASN A 222 8.72 -31.16 -9.10
N THR A 223 9.93 -30.61 -9.14
CA THR A 223 10.33 -29.65 -10.18
C THR A 223 10.59 -30.36 -11.51
N ARG A 224 10.42 -29.64 -12.63
CA ARG A 224 10.73 -30.16 -13.96
C ARG A 224 12.23 -30.42 -14.10
N ARG A 225 12.59 -31.48 -14.83
CA ARG A 225 13.98 -31.78 -15.18
C ARG A 225 14.51 -30.73 -16.17
N ARG A 226 15.83 -30.51 -16.17
CA ARG A 226 16.50 -29.73 -17.21
C ARG A 226 16.34 -30.40 -18.57
#